data_AF-A0A9E6D6S8-F1
#
_entry.id   AF-A0A9E6D6S8-F1
#
_cell.length_a   1.000
_cell.length_b   1.000
_cell.length_c   1.000
_cell.angle_alpha   90.00
_cell.angle_beta   90.00
_cell.angle_gamma   90.00
#
_symmetry.space_group_name_H-M   'P 1'
#
loop_
_entity.id
_entity.type
_entity.pdbx_description
1 polymer ?
#
loop_
_entity_poly.entity_id
_entity_poly.type
_entity_poly.pdbx_seq_one_letter_code
_entity_poly.pdbx_strand_id
1 'polypeptide(L)'
;MKRRVEKIEPYPFASDFSAPAPKEADTVRMTPQDLALLLSDAQASGASIARNDTLAAEASKLAQASDDLKKVLAGIVDLAAHLEHAAIDETDRKDALERVRRLAAVVIEGQGDLFGR
;
A
#
# COMPACT_ATOMS: atom_id res chain seq x y z
N MET A 1 17.02 -72.14 -38.35
CA MET A 1 17.05 -72.98 -37.13
C MET A 1 16.94 -72.08 -35.91
N LYS A 2 16.10 -72.48 -34.94
CA LYS A 2 15.65 -71.67 -33.81
C LYS A 2 16.79 -71.50 -32.78
N ARG A 3 17.16 -70.26 -32.45
CA ARG A 3 18.17 -69.94 -31.44
C ARG A 3 17.58 -70.26 -30.06
N ARG A 4 18.12 -71.27 -29.35
CA ARG A 4 17.75 -71.55 -27.96
C ARG A 4 18.31 -70.42 -27.10
N VAL A 5 17.43 -69.66 -26.46
CA VAL A 5 17.82 -68.65 -25.48
C VAL A 5 18.07 -69.40 -24.17
N GLU A 6 19.32 -69.42 -23.73
CA GLU A 6 19.70 -69.88 -22.40
C GLU A 6 19.02 -69.02 -21.34
N LYS A 7 18.63 -69.66 -20.24
CA LYS A 7 17.74 -69.13 -19.20
C LYS A 7 18.17 -67.73 -18.75
N ILE A 8 17.20 -66.80 -18.74
CA ILE A 8 17.38 -65.44 -18.21
C ILE A 8 17.27 -65.54 -16.69
N GLU A 9 18.39 -65.33 -15.99
CA GLU A 9 18.42 -65.17 -14.54
C GLU A 9 17.74 -63.84 -14.17
N PRO A 10 16.80 -63.80 -13.20
CA PRO A 10 16.17 -62.56 -12.78
C PRO A 10 17.20 -61.58 -12.19
N TYR A 11 17.21 -60.35 -12.70
CA TYR A 11 18.04 -59.29 -12.13
C TYR A 11 17.55 -58.95 -10.71
N PRO A 12 18.39 -59.04 -9.66
CA PRO A 12 18.00 -58.64 -8.32
C PRO A 12 17.94 -57.11 -8.26
N PHE A 13 16.74 -56.57 -8.42
CA PHE A 13 16.49 -55.14 -8.22
C PHE A 13 16.61 -54.83 -6.73
N ALA A 14 17.80 -54.42 -6.28
CA ALA A 14 17.98 -53.80 -4.98
C ALA A 14 17.48 -52.36 -5.07
N SER A 15 16.22 -52.17 -4.66
CA SER A 15 15.54 -50.88 -4.59
C SER A 15 16.19 -50.01 -3.50
N ASP A 16 17.15 -49.16 -3.86
CA ASP A 16 17.80 -48.19 -2.95
C ASP A 16 16.89 -46.97 -2.67
N PHE A 17 15.63 -47.23 -2.33
CA PHE A 17 14.65 -46.21 -1.95
C PHE A 17 14.55 -46.08 -0.42
N SER A 18 15.66 -46.27 0.29
CA SER A 18 15.71 -45.90 1.70
C SER A 18 15.61 -44.39 1.82
N ALA A 19 14.68 -43.91 2.64
CA ALA A 19 14.59 -42.49 2.95
C ALA A 19 15.95 -42.01 3.47
N PRO A 20 16.49 -40.90 2.96
CA PRO A 20 17.72 -40.33 3.49
C PRO A 20 17.54 -40.13 4.99
N ALA A 21 18.55 -40.50 5.79
CA ALA A 21 18.52 -40.32 7.23
C ALA A 21 18.08 -38.87 7.54
N PRO A 22 17.13 -38.66 8.47
CA PRO A 22 16.65 -37.33 8.77
C PRO A 22 17.86 -36.48 9.14
N LYS A 23 18.17 -35.46 8.32
CA LYS A 23 19.17 -34.46 8.68
C LYS A 23 18.68 -33.86 9.99
N GLU A 24 19.53 -33.89 11.01
CA GLU A 24 19.22 -33.25 12.29
C GLU A 24 18.73 -31.84 11.97
N ALA A 25 17.50 -31.52 12.39
CA ALA A 25 16.99 -30.18 12.23
C ALA A 25 18.02 -29.24 12.88
N ASP A 26 18.36 -28.16 12.20
CA ASP A 26 19.28 -27.15 12.70
C ASP A 26 18.62 -26.46 13.90
N THR A 27 18.63 -27.14 15.05
CA THR A 27 17.91 -26.74 16.24
C THR A 27 18.70 -25.65 16.91
N VAL A 28 18.24 -24.41 16.72
CA VAL A 28 18.74 -23.27 17.48
C VAL A 28 18.42 -23.49 18.95
N ARG A 29 19.45 -23.81 19.74
CA ARG A 29 19.34 -23.91 21.20
C ARG A 29 19.44 -22.52 21.79
N MET A 30 18.30 -21.91 22.11
CA MET A 30 18.23 -20.66 22.87
C MET A 30 17.86 -20.93 24.32
N THR A 31 18.40 -20.12 25.23
CA THR A 31 17.90 -20.11 26.59
C THR A 31 16.52 -19.41 26.63
N PRO A 32 15.67 -19.69 27.63
CA PRO A 32 14.40 -18.97 27.79
C PRO A 32 14.57 -17.44 27.89
N GLN A 33 15.72 -16.98 28.36
CA GLN A 33 16.06 -15.55 28.47
C GLN A 33 16.33 -14.94 27.09
N ASP A 34 17.08 -15.65 26.24
CA ASP A 34 17.34 -15.23 24.85
C ASP A 34 16.05 -15.16 24.04
N LEU A 35 15.13 -16.12 24.26
CA LEU A 35 13.81 -16.11 23.62
C LEU A 35 12.96 -14.91 24.06
N ALA A 36 12.99 -14.55 25.35
CA ALA A 36 12.26 -13.39 25.85
C ALA A 36 12.81 -12.07 25.27
N LEU A 37 14.13 -11.96 25.15
CA LEU A 37 14.78 -10.81 24.51
C LEU A 37 14.41 -10.70 23.03
N LEU A 38 14.43 -11.80 22.30
CA LEU A 38 14.08 -11.83 20.87
C LEU A 38 12.59 -11.53 20.64
N LEU A 39 11.70 -12.03 21.51
CA LEU A 39 10.28 -11.69 21.47
C LEU A 39 10.03 -10.21 21.75
N SER A 40 10.73 -9.64 22.73
CA SER A 40 10.62 -8.21 23.03
C SER A 40 11.12 -7.35 21.87
N ASP A 41 12.22 -7.74 21.22
CA ASP A 41 12.77 -7.04 20.06
C ASP A 41 11.85 -7.16 18.83
N ALA A 42 11.28 -8.35 18.59
CA ALA A 42 10.30 -8.57 17.55
C ALA A 42 9.00 -7.77 17.78
N GLN A 43 8.54 -7.67 19.03
CA GLN A 43 7.38 -6.85 19.39
C GLN A 43 7.64 -5.36 19.20
N ALA A 44 8.79 -4.86 19.64
CA ALA A 44 9.19 -3.46 19.44
C ALA A 44 9.32 -3.11 17.95
N SER A 45 9.95 -4.00 17.18
CA SER A 45 10.10 -3.86 15.72
C SER A 45 8.73 -3.89 15.02
N GLY A 46 7.87 -4.84 15.36
CA GLY A 46 6.52 -4.94 14.81
C GLY A 46 5.67 -3.72 15.12
N ALA A 47 5.74 -3.19 16.35
CA ALA A 47 5.05 -1.96 16.74
C ALA A 47 5.57 -0.74 15.98
N SER A 48 6.88 -0.64 15.75
CA SER A 48 7.48 0.45 14.97
C SER A 48 7.06 0.39 13.50
N ILE A 49 7.00 -0.80 12.90
CA ILE A 49 6.57 -1.00 11.51
C ILE A 49 5.09 -0.62 11.37
N ALA A 50 4.22 -1.15 12.24
CA ALA A 50 2.80 -0.83 12.22
C ALA A 50 2.54 0.68 12.35
N ARG A 51 3.29 1.36 13.24
CA ARG A 51 3.18 2.81 13.39
C ARG A 51 3.65 3.55 12.13
N ASN A 52 4.75 3.13 11.51
CA ASN A 52 5.22 3.75 10.27
C ASN A 52 4.24 3.54 9.12
N ASP A 53 3.62 2.36 9.00
CA ASP A 53 2.61 2.08 7.99
C ASP A 53 1.37 2.95 8.20
N THR A 54 0.93 3.15 9.44
CA THR A 54 -0.19 4.06 9.74
C THR A 54 0.14 5.51 9.37
N LEU A 55 1.34 5.98 9.69
CA LEU A 55 1.79 7.34 9.35
C LEU A 55 1.93 7.53 7.84
N ALA A 56 2.43 6.52 7.13
CA ALA A 56 2.52 6.53 5.67
C ALA A 56 1.13 6.58 5.02
N ALA A 57 0.18 5.81 5.53
CA ALA A 57 -1.20 5.82 5.05
C ALA A 57 -1.89 7.18 5.29
N GLU A 58 -1.68 7.79 6.45
CA GLU A 58 -2.17 9.14 6.76
C GLU A 58 -1.54 10.21 5.86
N ALA A 59 -0.21 10.18 5.68
CA ALA A 59 0.49 11.08 4.77
C ALA A 59 -0.01 10.95 3.33
N SER A 60 -0.26 9.72 2.87
CA SER A 60 -0.81 9.48 1.53
C SER A 60 -2.23 10.03 1.38
N LYS A 61 -3.08 9.87 2.39
CA LYS A 61 -4.44 10.47 2.39
C LYS A 61 -4.37 11.99 2.33
N LEU A 62 -3.46 12.59 3.09
CA LEU A 62 -3.28 14.03 3.11
C LEU A 62 -2.76 14.58 1.77
N ALA A 63 -1.82 13.87 1.15
CA ALA A 63 -1.32 14.20 -0.18
C ALA A 63 -2.44 14.14 -1.23
N GLN A 64 -3.25 13.08 -1.20
CA GLN A 64 -4.39 12.93 -2.11
C GLN A 64 -5.42 14.04 -1.93
N ALA A 65 -5.80 14.34 -0.68
CA ALA A 65 -6.71 15.43 -0.37
C ALA A 65 -6.17 16.79 -0.87
N SER A 66 -4.87 17.02 -0.71
CA SER A 66 -4.21 18.24 -1.20
C SER A 66 -4.26 18.35 -2.72
N ASP A 67 -4.08 17.25 -3.45
CA ASP A 67 -4.14 17.27 -4.91
C ASP A 67 -5.57 17.44 -5.43
N ASP A 68 -6.56 16.85 -4.78
CA ASP A 68 -7.96 17.06 -5.14
C ASP A 68 -8.39 18.51 -4.87
N LEU A 69 -7.90 19.14 -3.80
CA LEU A 69 -8.11 20.56 -3.53
C LEU A 69 -7.50 21.46 -4.61
N LYS A 70 -6.27 21.17 -5.08
CA LYS A 70 -5.67 21.91 -6.20
C LYS A 70 -6.53 21.85 -7.45
N LYS A 71 -7.11 20.68 -7.77
CA LYS A 71 -8.02 20.52 -8.92
C LYS A 71 -9.29 21.35 -8.76
N VAL A 72 -9.88 21.35 -7.56
CA VAL A 72 -11.09 22.14 -7.26
C VAL A 72 -10.80 23.63 -7.43
N LEU A 73 -9.70 24.13 -6.86
CA LEU A 73 -9.29 25.53 -6.99
C LEU A 73 -8.99 25.91 -8.45
N ALA A 74 -8.33 25.04 -9.21
CA ALA A 74 -8.12 25.25 -10.64
C ALA A 74 -9.45 25.36 -11.40
N GLY A 75 -10.41 24.47 -11.13
CA GLY A 75 -11.74 24.51 -11.74
C GLY A 75 -12.54 25.77 -11.38
N ILE A 76 -12.37 26.30 -10.16
CA ILE A 76 -12.95 27.58 -9.73
C ILE A 76 -12.36 28.74 -10.54
N VAL A 77 -11.05 28.75 -10.77
CA VAL A 77 -10.36 29.78 -11.58
C VAL A 77 -10.82 29.69 -13.04
N ASP A 78 -10.89 28.50 -13.61
CA ASP A 78 -11.37 28.30 -14.99
C ASP A 78 -12.83 28.76 -15.14
N LEU A 79 -13.69 28.48 -14.16
CA LEU A 79 -15.07 28.95 -14.15
C LEU A 79 -15.14 30.49 -14.10
N ALA A 80 -14.30 31.13 -13.27
CA ALA A 80 -14.22 32.58 -13.22
C ALA A 80 -13.79 33.17 -14.57
N ALA A 81 -12.79 32.57 -15.23
CA ALA A 81 -12.34 32.98 -16.54
C ALA A 81 -13.44 32.83 -17.61
N HIS A 82 -14.18 31.71 -17.61
CA HIS A 82 -15.31 31.53 -18.52
C HIS A 82 -16.42 32.56 -18.30
N LEU A 83 -16.74 32.89 -17.04
CA LEU A 83 -17.73 33.93 -16.73
C LEU A 83 -17.29 35.32 -17.18
N GLU A 84 -15.99 35.62 -17.12
CA GLU A 84 -15.44 36.90 -17.57
C GLU A 84 -15.56 37.10 -19.09
N HIS A 85 -15.41 36.01 -19.85
CA HIS A 85 -15.48 36.03 -21.32
C HIS A 85 -16.88 35.70 -21.88
N ALA A 86 -17.82 35.27 -21.03
CA ALA A 86 -19.17 34.95 -21.45
C ALA A 86 -19.96 36.22 -21.82
N ALA A 87 -20.77 36.12 -22.87
CA ALA A 87 -21.71 37.16 -23.29
C ALA A 87 -22.96 37.17 -22.38
N ILE A 88 -22.75 37.47 -21.09
CA ILE A 88 -23.77 37.61 -20.07
C ILE A 88 -23.87 39.08 -19.61
N ASP A 89 -25.03 39.44 -19.07
CA ASP A 89 -25.26 40.76 -18.49
C ASP A 89 -24.23 41.05 -17.39
N GLU A 90 -23.79 42.30 -17.30
CA GLU A 90 -22.74 42.72 -16.37
C GLU A 90 -23.16 42.53 -14.90
N THR A 91 -24.46 42.62 -14.62
CA THR A 91 -25.03 42.40 -13.28
C THR A 91 -24.93 40.91 -12.90
N ASP A 92 -25.40 40.04 -13.79
CA ASP A 92 -25.35 38.58 -13.60
C ASP A 92 -23.91 38.05 -13.51
N ARG A 93 -22.99 38.66 -14.25
CA ARG A 93 -21.55 38.35 -14.20
C ARG A 93 -20.93 38.66 -12.85
N LYS A 94 -21.23 39.84 -12.29
CA LYS A 94 -20.73 40.24 -10.96
C LYS A 94 -21.27 39.31 -9.88
N ASP A 95 -22.56 38.99 -9.93
CA ASP A 95 -23.18 38.06 -8.98
C ASP A 95 -22.57 36.66 -9.07
N ALA A 96 -22.32 36.16 -10.28
CA ALA A 96 -21.68 34.87 -10.50
C ALA A 96 -20.24 34.85 -9.98
N LEU A 97 -19.44 35.87 -10.27
CA LEU A 97 -18.06 35.98 -9.76
C LEU A 97 -18.01 36.10 -8.23
N GLU A 98 -18.96 36.81 -7.62
CA GLU A 98 -19.05 36.91 -6.16
C GLU A 98 -19.38 35.55 -5.52
N ARG A 99 -20.25 34.75 -6.16
CA ARG A 99 -20.54 33.36 -5.72
C ARG A 99 -19.31 32.46 -5.86
N VAL A 100 -18.55 32.57 -6.95
CA VAL A 100 -17.30 31.82 -7.16
C VAL A 100 -16.28 32.19 -6.09
N ARG A 101 -16.11 33.48 -5.78
CA ARG A 101 -15.21 33.95 -4.71
C ARG A 101 -15.62 33.43 -3.33
N ARG A 102 -16.91 33.44 -3.01
CA ARG A 102 -17.43 32.85 -1.76
C ARG A 102 -17.16 31.36 -1.67
N LEU A 103 -17.38 30.61 -2.75
CA LEU A 103 -17.10 29.18 -2.79
C LEU A 103 -15.62 28.90 -2.60
N ALA A 104 -14.74 29.69 -3.24
CA ALA A 104 -13.29 29.60 -3.04
C ALA A 104 -12.91 29.85 -1.57
N ALA A 105 -13.50 30.88 -0.94
CA ALA A 105 -13.25 31.19 0.47
C ALA A 105 -13.68 30.03 1.39
N VAL A 106 -14.85 29.42 1.16
CA VAL A 106 -15.32 28.25 1.92
C VAL A 106 -14.39 27.05 1.75
N VAL A 107 -13.90 26.81 0.53
CA VAL A 107 -12.94 25.72 0.26
C VAL A 107 -11.60 25.97 0.95
N ILE A 108 -11.17 27.22 1.09
CA ILE A 108 -9.94 27.58 1.80
C ILE A 108 -10.13 27.52 3.33
N GLU A 109 -11.26 28.00 3.86
CA GLU A 109 -11.56 27.95 5.29
C GLU A 109 -11.80 26.52 5.77
N GLY A 110 -12.50 25.69 5.00
CA GLY A 110 -12.67 24.25 5.28
C GLY A 110 -11.35 23.47 5.29
N GLN A 111 -10.27 23.98 4.68
CA GLN A 111 -8.94 23.39 4.80
C GLN A 111 -8.33 23.61 6.18
N GLY A 112 -8.62 24.73 6.86
CA GLY A 112 -8.11 25.00 8.21
C GLY A 112 -8.55 23.93 9.23
N ASP A 113 -9.72 23.34 9.01
CA ASP A 113 -10.31 22.30 9.87
C ASP A 113 -9.69 20.91 9.61
N LEU A 114 -9.26 20.61 8.36
CA LEU A 114 -8.57 19.35 8.02
C LEU A 114 -7.16 19.23 8.63
N PHE A 115 -6.56 20.35 9.04
CA PHE A 115 -5.29 20.39 9.78
C PHE A 115 -5.48 20.68 11.29
N GLY A 116 -6.74 20.80 11.75
CA GLY A 116 -7.11 21.19 13.09
C GLY A 116 -7.52 20.01 13.98
N ARG A 117 -6.54 19.45 14.71
CA ARG A 117 -6.63 18.43 15.79
C ARG A 117 -7.03 17.01 15.43
#